data_AF-U6KML2-F1
#
_entry.id   AF-U6KML2-F1
#
_cell.length_a   1.000
_cell.length_b   1.000
_cell.length_c   1.000
_cell.angle_alpha   90.00
_cell.angle_beta   90.00
_cell.angle_gamma   90.00
#
_symmetry.space_group_name_H-M   'P 1'
#
loop_
_entity.id
_entity.type
_entity.pdbx_description
1 polymer ?
#
loop_
_entity_poly.entity_id
_entity_poly.type
_entity_poly.pdbx_seq_one_letter_code
_entity_poly.pdbx_strand_id
1 'polypeptide(L)'
;MKRNRNVCVGSSRSSSSTRESRSGLWTPLRAAEPSTGVADDLDCGAVDLNSLCSSVVKVYSDFTDPNYALPWQMQRQGSSTGSGFIVHPSAGGGERIILTNAHCVAWNNRLHLRKHGSPIKFPARVLAVAHECDLAVLTVDNDDFWADTQGLLFGEDGVIVLGYPRGGDNLCITSGVVSRVDVNTYAHSNTA
;
A
#
# COMPACT_ATOMS: atom_id res chain seq x y z
N MET A 1 -45.86 -64.05 24.39
CA MET A 1 -44.60 -64.78 24.70
C MET A 1 -43.62 -63.77 25.30
N LYS A 2 -43.06 -63.93 26.52
CA LYS A 2 -41.95 -64.87 26.91
C LYS A 2 -40.71 -64.63 26.01
N ARG A 3 -39.51 -64.23 26.49
CA ARG A 3 -38.88 -64.31 27.83
C ARG A 3 -37.74 -63.27 28.04
N ASN A 4 -37.47 -62.94 29.30
CA ASN A 4 -36.20 -62.43 29.85
C ASN A 4 -35.01 -63.38 29.61
N ARG A 5 -33.77 -62.86 29.48
CA ARG A 5 -32.53 -63.48 30.04
C ARG A 5 -31.44 -62.44 30.36
N ASN A 6 -31.01 -62.41 31.62
CA ASN A 6 -29.74 -61.81 32.07
C ASN A 6 -28.56 -62.74 31.71
N VAL A 7 -27.34 -62.18 31.62
CA VAL A 7 -26.12 -62.79 32.19
C VAL A 7 -25.23 -61.68 32.77
N CYS A 8 -24.69 -61.90 33.97
CA CYS A 8 -23.67 -61.05 34.60
C CYS A 8 -22.46 -61.91 34.98
N VAL A 9 -21.25 -61.40 34.76
CA VAL A 9 -19.96 -61.80 35.39
C VAL A 9 -19.12 -60.50 35.34
N GLY A 10 -18.46 -59.97 36.38
CA GLY A 10 -17.67 -60.58 37.46
C GLY A 10 -16.19 -60.65 37.03
N SER A 11 -15.17 -60.21 37.77
CA SER A 11 -15.08 -59.68 39.14
C SER A 11 -13.70 -59.02 39.41
N SER A 12 -13.64 -58.15 40.44
CA SER A 12 -12.44 -57.81 41.26
C SER A 12 -11.32 -56.95 40.59
N ARG A 13 -10.52 -56.13 41.31
CA ARG A 13 -10.23 -56.03 42.77
C ARG A 13 -10.22 -54.58 43.31
N SER A 14 -10.33 -54.46 44.63
CA SER A 14 -10.02 -53.28 45.48
C SER A 14 -8.50 -52.95 45.47
N SER A 15 -7.91 -51.92 46.09
CA SER A 15 -8.27 -50.98 47.19
C SER A 15 -7.31 -49.75 47.09
N SER A 16 -7.31 -48.67 47.88
CA SER A 16 -8.11 -48.18 49.03
C SER A 16 -7.84 -46.67 49.25
N SER A 17 -8.59 -45.99 50.13
CA SER A 17 -8.33 -44.59 50.55
C SER A 17 -7.09 -44.44 51.44
N THR A 18 -6.52 -43.23 51.53
CA THR A 18 -6.47 -42.43 52.78
C THR A 18 -6.22 -40.95 52.44
N ARG A 19 -6.78 -40.05 53.24
CA ARG A 19 -6.68 -38.59 53.13
C ARG A 19 -5.91 -38.09 54.34
N GLU A 20 -4.79 -37.40 54.14
CA GLU A 20 -4.02 -36.82 55.26
C GLU A 20 -3.62 -35.37 54.98
N SER A 21 -3.30 -34.63 56.04
CA SER A 21 -3.55 -33.19 56.09
C SER A 21 -2.55 -32.42 56.96
N ARG A 22 -2.31 -31.15 56.61
CA ARG A 22 -1.57 -30.13 57.38
C ARG A 22 -0.08 -30.46 57.58
N SER A 23 0.85 -29.63 57.12
CA SER A 23 1.11 -28.31 57.69
C SER A 23 2.39 -27.72 57.07
N GLY A 24 2.60 -26.40 57.18
CA GLY A 24 3.89 -25.76 56.92
C GLY A 24 3.87 -24.64 55.88
N LEU A 25 4.33 -23.45 56.32
CA LEU A 25 4.95 -22.38 55.53
C LEU A 25 4.04 -21.67 54.50
N TRP A 26 3.29 -20.69 55.00
CA TRP A 26 2.91 -19.51 54.22
C TRP A 26 4.12 -18.58 54.09
N THR A 27 4.65 -18.40 52.88
CA THR A 27 5.63 -17.36 52.55
C THR A 27 4.88 -16.14 52.00
N PRO A 28 5.10 -14.91 52.48
CA PRO A 28 4.39 -13.74 51.97
C PRO A 28 4.81 -13.44 50.53
N LEU A 29 3.84 -13.09 49.69
CA LEU A 29 4.09 -12.61 48.33
C LEU A 29 4.84 -11.26 48.41
N ARG A 30 6.08 -11.24 47.91
CA ARG A 30 6.92 -10.03 47.90
C ARG A 30 6.25 -8.94 47.07
N ALA A 31 6.12 -7.74 47.64
CA ALA A 31 5.62 -6.58 46.90
C ALA A 31 6.50 -6.34 45.66
N ALA A 32 5.86 -6.08 44.52
CA ALA A 32 6.57 -5.71 43.31
C ALA A 32 7.16 -4.30 43.46
N GLU A 33 8.46 -4.17 43.26
CA GLU A 33 9.14 -2.87 43.16
C GLU A 33 8.57 -2.10 41.95
N PRO A 34 8.27 -0.79 42.05
CA PRO A 34 7.91 0.00 40.89
C PRO A 34 9.15 0.18 40.00
N SER A 35 9.17 -0.46 38.84
CA SER A 35 10.24 -0.27 37.86
C SER A 35 10.21 1.17 37.34
N THR A 36 11.22 1.96 37.70
CA THR A 36 11.51 3.28 37.15
C THR A 36 11.92 3.17 35.68
N GLY A 37 10.92 3.09 34.80
CA GLY A 37 11.07 3.28 33.36
C GLY A 37 10.80 4.74 33.01
N VAL A 38 11.86 5.52 32.79
CA VAL A 38 11.78 6.82 32.11
C VAL A 38 12.33 6.64 30.71
N ALA A 39 11.42 6.52 29.73
CA ALA A 39 11.66 6.77 28.31
C ALA A 39 10.29 6.72 27.61
N ASP A 40 9.85 7.89 27.13
CA ASP A 40 8.97 8.09 25.96
C ASP A 40 7.55 7.42 26.04
N ASP A 41 6.48 7.84 25.37
CA ASP A 41 6.34 8.38 24.02
C ASP A 41 5.34 9.55 23.96
N LEU A 42 5.73 10.64 23.28
CA LEU A 42 4.79 11.51 22.57
C LEU A 42 4.81 11.08 21.10
N ASP A 43 4.10 9.99 20.77
CA ASP A 43 4.01 9.49 19.40
C ASP A 43 3.18 10.44 18.52
N CYS A 44 3.84 11.45 17.96
CA CYS A 44 3.37 12.14 16.77
C CYS A 44 3.56 11.25 15.54
N GLY A 45 2.80 10.15 15.52
CA GLY A 45 2.65 9.14 14.48
C GLY A 45 3.84 9.00 13.53
N ALA A 46 4.84 8.20 13.91
CA ALA A 46 5.96 7.87 13.04
C ALA A 46 5.48 7.24 11.71
N VAL A 47 5.43 8.05 10.65
CA VAL A 47 4.94 7.61 9.34
C VAL A 47 5.95 6.63 8.73
N ASP A 48 5.56 5.37 8.60
CA ASP A 48 6.43 4.31 8.08
C ASP A 48 6.89 4.62 6.65
N LEU A 49 8.12 5.14 6.53
CA LEU A 49 8.70 5.54 5.25
C LEU A 49 8.72 4.39 4.24
N ASN A 50 8.86 3.15 4.71
CA ASN A 50 8.84 1.95 3.85
C ASN A 50 7.44 1.69 3.26
N SER A 51 6.37 1.95 4.01
CA SER A 51 4.97 1.89 3.54
C SER A 51 4.68 2.99 2.51
N LEU A 52 5.18 4.21 2.75
CA LEU A 52 5.10 5.29 1.77
C LEU A 52 5.84 4.92 0.46
N CYS A 53 7.04 4.33 0.57
CA CYS A 53 7.83 3.90 -0.59
C CYS A 53 7.13 2.80 -1.40
N SER A 54 6.47 1.82 -0.77
CA SER A 54 5.74 0.75 -1.50
C SER A 54 4.45 1.24 -2.17
N SER A 55 3.89 2.35 -1.71
CA SER A 55 2.70 3.00 -2.28
C SER A 55 2.98 3.79 -3.57
N VAL A 56 4.25 4.07 -3.87
CA VAL A 56 4.69 4.86 -5.04
C VAL A 56 5.21 3.94 -6.15
N VAL A 57 4.83 4.26 -7.39
CA VAL A 57 5.18 3.46 -8.58
C VAL A 57 5.81 4.32 -9.66
N LYS A 58 6.72 3.70 -10.42
CA LYS A 58 7.30 4.33 -11.61
C LYS A 58 6.44 4.01 -12.83
N VAL A 59 6.01 5.06 -13.53
CA VAL A 59 5.26 4.95 -14.78
C VAL A 59 6.25 4.94 -15.94
N TYR A 60 6.10 3.98 -16.84
CA TYR A 60 6.75 3.95 -18.15
C TYR A 60 5.66 4.07 -19.21
N SER A 61 5.81 5.04 -20.12
CA SER A 61 4.87 5.27 -21.21
C SER A 61 5.65 5.31 -22.52
N ASP A 62 5.33 4.39 -23.43
CA ASP A 62 5.80 4.45 -24.81
C ASP A 62 4.75 5.24 -25.60
N PHE A 63 5.12 6.40 -26.13
CA PHE A 63 4.18 7.36 -26.74
C PHE A 63 4.56 7.68 -28.19
N THR A 64 3.57 8.08 -28.98
CA THR A 64 3.77 8.55 -30.36
C THR A 64 2.88 9.75 -30.64
N ASP A 65 3.47 10.94 -30.64
CA ASP A 65 2.73 12.15 -31.00
C ASP A 65 2.30 12.17 -32.48
N PRO A 66 1.14 12.75 -32.82
CA PRO A 66 0.77 13.01 -34.20
C PRO A 66 1.64 14.13 -34.80
N ASN A 67 1.87 14.09 -36.12
CA ASN A 67 2.51 15.21 -36.83
C ASN A 67 1.45 16.24 -37.24
N TYR A 68 1.31 17.33 -36.49
CA TYR A 68 0.33 18.38 -36.77
C TYR A 68 0.53 19.08 -38.13
N ALA A 69 1.73 19.07 -38.70
CA ALA A 69 2.00 19.63 -40.03
C ALA A 69 1.64 18.66 -41.16
N LEU A 70 1.67 17.34 -40.90
CA LEU A 70 1.38 16.27 -41.86
C LEU A 70 0.47 15.24 -41.17
N PRO A 71 -0.85 15.49 -41.01
CA PRO A 71 -1.72 14.73 -40.11
C PRO A 71 -1.93 13.25 -40.49
N TRP A 72 -1.51 12.83 -41.68
CA TRP A 72 -1.45 11.42 -42.09
C TRP A 72 -0.15 10.70 -41.65
N GLN A 73 0.74 11.38 -40.93
CA GLN A 73 1.98 10.84 -40.39
C GLN A 73 2.00 10.95 -38.87
N MET A 74 2.53 9.90 -38.24
CA MET A 74 2.91 9.92 -36.84
C MET A 74 4.36 10.40 -36.70
N GLN A 75 4.69 11.00 -35.55
CA GLN A 75 6.08 11.28 -35.20
C GLN A 75 6.84 10.00 -34.84
N ARG A 76 8.13 10.12 -34.53
CA ARG A 76 8.94 9.01 -34.04
C ARG A 76 8.46 8.60 -32.65
N GLN A 77 8.23 7.30 -32.43
CA GLN A 77 7.94 6.76 -31.10
C GLN A 77 9.00 7.18 -30.07
N GLY A 78 8.55 7.71 -28.95
CA GLY A 78 9.34 8.07 -27.78
C GLY A 78 9.00 7.18 -26.59
N SER A 79 9.82 7.26 -25.55
CA SER A 79 9.48 6.71 -24.24
C SER A 79 9.73 7.75 -23.16
N SER A 80 8.76 7.87 -22.25
CA SER A 80 8.79 8.77 -21.10
C SER A 80 8.70 7.96 -19.81
N THR A 81 9.19 8.57 -18.73
CA THR A 81 9.08 8.02 -17.39
C THR A 81 8.44 9.04 -16.47
N GLY A 82 7.38 8.64 -15.80
CA GLY A 82 6.66 9.44 -14.80
C GLY A 82 6.68 8.77 -13.42
N SER A 83 6.03 9.44 -12.48
CA SER A 83 5.72 8.88 -11.16
C SER A 83 4.21 8.78 -11.00
N GLY A 84 3.75 7.82 -10.21
CA GLY A 84 2.36 7.71 -9.80
C GLY A 84 2.28 7.12 -8.40
N PHE A 85 1.11 7.19 -7.78
CA PHE A 85 0.88 6.65 -6.45
C PHE A 85 -0.46 5.93 -6.38
N ILE A 86 -0.54 4.95 -5.49
CA ILE A 86 -1.74 4.15 -5.26
C ILE A 86 -2.65 4.88 -4.28
N VAL A 87 -3.93 5.03 -4.63
CA VAL A 87 -4.94 5.67 -3.78
C VAL A 87 -5.64 4.60 -2.94
N HIS A 88 -5.93 4.91 -1.68
CA HIS A 88 -6.71 4.02 -0.82
C HIS A 88 -8.15 3.86 -1.37
N PRO A 89 -8.72 2.64 -1.42
CA PRO A 89 -10.06 2.41 -1.98
C PRO A 89 -11.16 3.29 -1.38
N SER A 90 -11.07 3.66 -0.09
CA SER A 90 -12.03 4.59 0.55
C SER A 90 -12.08 5.97 -0.10
N ALA A 91 -10.97 6.44 -0.67
CA ALA A 91 -10.91 7.70 -1.42
C ALA A 91 -11.13 7.49 -2.92
N GLY A 92 -10.83 6.29 -3.44
CA GLY A 92 -11.04 5.87 -4.83
C GLY A 92 -12.43 5.29 -5.15
N GLY A 93 -13.46 5.58 -4.36
CA GLY A 93 -14.84 5.11 -4.61
C GLY A 93 -15.06 3.59 -4.47
N GLY A 94 -14.14 2.89 -3.80
CA GLY A 94 -14.14 1.43 -3.63
C GLY A 94 -13.25 0.68 -4.65
N GLU A 95 -12.73 1.36 -5.67
CA GLU A 95 -11.89 0.74 -6.70
C GLU A 95 -10.39 0.88 -6.41
N ARG A 96 -9.59 -0.02 -6.98
CA ARG A 96 -8.13 0.01 -6.92
C ARG A 96 -7.59 0.87 -8.06
N ILE A 97 -7.21 2.11 -7.74
CA ILE A 97 -6.77 3.12 -8.70
C ILE A 97 -5.39 3.69 -8.40
N ILE A 98 -4.71 4.13 -9.46
CA ILE A 98 -3.40 4.77 -9.42
C ILE A 98 -3.53 6.15 -10.04
N LEU A 99 -3.04 7.18 -9.35
CA LEU A 99 -3.01 8.54 -9.87
C LEU A 99 -1.62 8.86 -10.42
N THR A 100 -1.61 9.55 -11.56
CA THR A 100 -0.43 10.12 -12.21
C THR A 100 -0.82 11.37 -13.00
N ASN A 101 0.15 12.06 -13.58
CA ASN A 101 -0.10 13.24 -14.40
C ASN A 101 -0.58 12.84 -15.80
N ALA A 102 -1.52 13.58 -16.39
CA ALA A 102 -2.02 13.28 -17.73
C ALA A 102 -0.91 13.35 -18.80
N HIS A 103 0.05 14.27 -18.68
CA HIS A 103 1.18 14.36 -19.62
C HIS A 103 2.12 13.13 -19.58
N CYS A 104 2.11 12.36 -18.48
CA CYS A 104 2.84 11.08 -18.43
C CYS A 104 2.15 9.97 -19.24
N VAL A 105 0.86 10.17 -19.58
CA VAL A 105 -0.03 9.18 -20.19
C VAL A 105 -0.50 9.61 -21.60
N ALA A 106 -0.30 10.87 -21.98
CA ALA A 106 -0.67 11.41 -23.28
C ALA A 106 -0.05 10.62 -24.45
N TRP A 107 -0.86 10.39 -25.51
CA TRP A 107 -0.48 9.69 -26.75
C TRP A 107 0.21 8.33 -26.54
N ASN A 108 -0.16 7.62 -25.48
CA ASN A 108 0.41 6.33 -25.13
C ASN A 108 0.00 5.21 -26.10
N ASN A 109 0.99 4.41 -26.52
CA ASN A 109 0.78 3.12 -27.18
C ASN A 109 0.79 1.98 -26.16
N ARG A 110 1.65 2.10 -25.13
CA ARG A 110 1.82 1.10 -24.07
C ARG A 110 2.14 1.79 -22.75
N LEU A 111 1.50 1.31 -21.68
CA LEU A 111 1.82 1.69 -20.30
C LEU A 111 2.34 0.49 -19.53
N HIS A 112 3.41 0.72 -18.78
CA HIS A 112 3.94 -0.23 -17.82
C HIS A 112 4.22 0.45 -16.49
N LEU A 113 3.81 -0.19 -15.39
CA LEU A 113 4.08 0.28 -14.03
C LEU A 113 5.09 -0.65 -13.37
N ARG A 114 6.02 -0.07 -12.60
CA ARG A 114 6.97 -0.80 -11.78
C ARG A 114 6.81 -0.38 -10.31
N LYS A 115 6.60 -1.36 -9.43
CA LYS A 115 6.56 -1.18 -7.98
C LYS A 115 7.94 -0.75 -7.45
N HIS A 116 7.99 -0.06 -6.32
CA HIS A 116 9.25 0.09 -5.58
C HIS A 116 9.81 -1.29 -5.19
N GLY A 117 11.13 -1.45 -5.21
CA GLY A 117 11.81 -2.72 -4.88
C GLY A 117 11.66 -3.88 -5.89
N SER A 118 10.69 -3.85 -6.80
CA SER A 118 10.49 -4.91 -7.80
C SER A 118 11.05 -4.52 -9.18
N PRO A 119 11.78 -5.41 -9.89
CA PRO A 119 12.19 -5.18 -11.27
C PRO A 119 11.04 -5.41 -12.28
N ILE A 120 9.94 -6.04 -11.84
CA ILE A 120 8.85 -6.49 -12.71
C ILE A 120 8.01 -5.31 -13.19
N LYS A 121 7.76 -5.25 -14.51
CA LYS A 121 6.89 -4.28 -15.15
C LYS A 121 5.51 -4.91 -15.41
N PHE A 122 4.47 -4.32 -14.85
CA PHE A 122 3.08 -4.73 -15.03
C PHE A 122 2.43 -3.88 -16.13
N PRO A 123 1.68 -4.46 -17.09
CA PRO A 123 0.88 -3.68 -18.02
C PRO A 123 -0.21 -2.93 -17.25
N ALA A 124 -0.47 -1.68 -17.61
CA ALA A 124 -1.51 -0.86 -17.00
C ALA A 124 -2.47 -0.31 -18.06
N ARG A 125 -3.71 -0.06 -17.62
CA ARG A 125 -4.80 0.47 -18.44
C ARG A 125 -5.23 1.83 -17.91
N VAL A 126 -5.55 2.73 -18.83
CA VAL A 126 -6.11 4.04 -18.49
C VAL A 126 -7.60 3.88 -18.19
N LEU A 127 -8.07 4.44 -17.07
CA LEU A 127 -9.49 4.55 -16.73
C LEU A 127 -10.06 5.90 -17.17
N ALA A 128 -9.37 6.99 -16.85
CA ALA A 128 -9.77 8.35 -17.19
C ALA A 128 -8.54 9.25 -17.38
N VAL A 129 -8.68 10.28 -18.22
CA VAL A 129 -7.69 11.34 -18.43
C VAL A 129 -8.40 12.67 -18.41
N ALA A 130 -7.89 13.62 -17.63
CA ALA A 130 -8.37 14.98 -17.54
C ALA A 130 -7.20 15.94 -17.82
N HIS A 131 -7.08 16.39 -19.07
CA HIS A 131 -5.97 17.25 -19.50
C HIS A 131 -6.00 18.65 -18.88
N GLU A 132 -7.18 19.15 -18.49
CA GLU A 132 -7.35 20.49 -17.90
C GLU A 132 -6.72 20.63 -16.51
N CYS A 133 -6.81 19.59 -15.68
CA CYS A 133 -6.14 19.50 -14.38
C CYS A 133 -4.86 18.65 -14.42
N ASP A 134 -4.49 18.16 -15.62
CA ASP A 134 -3.37 17.26 -15.89
C ASP A 134 -3.35 16.01 -14.99
N LEU A 135 -4.50 15.39 -14.74
CA LEU A 135 -4.61 14.15 -13.98
C LEU A 135 -5.00 12.96 -14.87
N ALA A 136 -4.42 11.81 -14.62
CA ALA A 136 -4.82 10.53 -15.21
C ALA A 136 -5.00 9.47 -14.13
N VAL A 137 -6.05 8.66 -14.29
CA VAL A 137 -6.37 7.52 -13.45
C VAL A 137 -6.00 6.26 -14.21
N LEU A 138 -5.13 5.45 -13.62
CA LEU A 138 -4.68 4.16 -14.15
C LEU A 138 -5.16 3.00 -13.27
N THR A 139 -5.23 1.82 -13.85
CA THR A 139 -5.45 0.55 -13.14
C THR A 139 -4.56 -0.55 -13.70
N VAL A 140 -4.42 -1.64 -12.94
CA VAL A 140 -3.60 -2.82 -13.29
C VAL A 140 -4.47 -4.05 -13.12
N ASP A 141 -4.66 -4.80 -14.21
CA ASP A 141 -5.57 -5.96 -14.23
C ASP A 141 -4.99 -7.20 -13.50
N ASN A 142 -3.69 -7.22 -13.16
CA ASN A 142 -3.08 -8.31 -12.40
C ASN A 142 -3.15 -8.05 -10.87
N ASP A 143 -3.79 -8.95 -10.12
CA ASP A 143 -3.87 -8.95 -8.66
C ASP A 143 -2.49 -9.03 -7.94
N ASP A 144 -1.47 -9.67 -8.54
CA ASP A 144 -0.11 -9.76 -7.99
C ASP A 144 0.55 -8.38 -7.81
N PHE A 145 0.08 -7.39 -8.56
CA PHE A 145 0.52 -6.00 -8.37
C PHE A 145 0.05 -5.48 -7.00
N TRP A 146 -1.20 -5.75 -6.64
CA TRP A 146 -1.88 -5.14 -5.49
C TRP A 146 -1.59 -5.82 -4.14
N ALA A 147 -1.05 -7.04 -4.13
CA ALA A 147 -0.84 -7.83 -2.90
C ALA A 147 0.08 -7.15 -1.86
N ASP A 148 1.15 -6.49 -2.31
CA ASP A 148 2.17 -5.88 -1.43
C ASP A 148 2.04 -4.35 -1.31
N THR A 149 0.96 -3.78 -1.84
CA THR A 149 0.82 -2.32 -1.97
C THR A 149 -0.15 -1.75 -0.96
N GLN A 150 0.26 -0.68 -0.28
CA GLN A 150 -0.63 0.13 0.53
C GLN A 150 -1.18 1.29 -0.32
N GLY A 151 -2.43 1.68 -0.06
CA GLY A 151 -3.05 2.84 -0.69
C GLY A 151 -2.96 4.07 0.22
N LEU A 152 -2.61 5.21 -0.35
CA LEU A 152 -2.49 6.48 0.37
C LEU A 152 -3.86 7.13 0.58
N LEU A 153 -4.04 7.72 1.75
CA LEU A 153 -5.15 8.62 2.08
C LEU A 153 -4.71 10.07 1.86
N PHE A 154 -5.66 10.95 1.57
CA PHE A 154 -5.40 12.39 1.49
C PHE A 154 -5.36 12.98 2.91
N GLY A 155 -4.38 13.84 3.17
CA GLY A 155 -4.17 14.55 4.43
C GLY A 155 -3.77 16.01 4.18
N GLU A 156 -3.78 16.83 5.22
CA GLU A 156 -3.77 18.30 5.09
C GLU A 156 -2.43 18.97 5.46
N ASP A 157 -1.64 18.38 6.37
CA ASP A 157 -0.45 19.02 6.96
C ASP A 157 0.89 18.38 6.55
N GLY A 158 1.86 19.23 6.20
CA GLY A 158 3.22 18.84 5.81
C GLY A 158 3.37 18.41 4.35
N VAL A 159 4.56 18.60 3.76
CA VAL A 159 4.82 18.21 2.36
C VAL A 159 6.04 17.30 2.27
N ILE A 160 5.80 16.07 1.81
CA ILE A 160 6.83 15.13 1.41
C ILE A 160 6.53 14.73 -0.04
N VAL A 161 7.45 15.07 -0.94
CA VAL A 161 7.37 14.68 -2.36
C VAL A 161 8.15 13.38 -2.54
N LEU A 162 7.48 12.37 -3.08
CA LEU A 162 8.06 11.07 -3.44
C LEU A 162 7.96 10.90 -4.96
N GLY A 163 9.04 10.47 -5.61
CA GLY A 163 9.01 10.23 -7.04
C GLY A 163 10.32 9.75 -7.65
N TYR A 164 10.27 9.41 -8.93
CA TYR A 164 11.39 8.95 -9.72
C TYR A 164 11.87 10.06 -10.66
N PRO A 165 13.10 10.58 -10.48
CA PRO A 165 13.63 11.63 -11.34
C PRO A 165 13.94 11.09 -12.75
N ARG A 166 13.95 12.00 -13.73
CA ARG A 166 14.25 11.66 -15.13
C ARG A 166 15.65 11.01 -15.24
N GLY A 167 15.71 9.82 -15.82
CA GLY A 167 16.96 9.06 -16.00
C GLY A 167 17.41 8.24 -14.79
N GLY A 168 16.80 8.41 -13.61
CA GLY A 168 17.10 7.62 -12.41
C GLY A 168 16.08 6.51 -12.16
N ASP A 169 16.54 5.35 -11.68
CA ASP A 169 15.66 4.25 -11.23
C ASP A 169 15.48 4.22 -9.70
N ASN A 170 16.26 5.00 -8.96
CA ASN A 170 16.13 5.19 -7.53
C ASN A 170 14.93 6.09 -7.21
N LEU A 171 14.24 5.79 -6.10
CA LEU A 171 13.22 6.68 -5.54
C LEU A 171 13.91 7.88 -4.87
N CYS A 172 13.43 9.08 -5.14
CA CYS A 172 13.85 10.30 -4.47
C CYS A 172 12.76 10.80 -3.53
N ILE A 173 13.20 11.34 -2.39
CA ILE A 173 12.36 11.93 -1.34
C ILE A 173 12.81 13.37 -1.17
N THR A 174 11.86 14.30 -1.21
CA THR A 174 12.10 15.72 -0.94
C THR A 174 11.09 16.21 0.08
N SER A 175 11.54 16.54 1.29
CA SER A 175 10.70 17.18 2.30
C SER A 175 10.68 18.70 2.11
N GLY A 176 9.57 19.32 2.48
CA GLY A 176 9.38 20.77 2.43
C GLY A 176 8.18 21.21 3.25
N VAL A 177 7.88 22.51 3.17
CA VAL A 177 6.71 23.13 3.77
C VAL A 177 5.88 23.80 2.68
N VAL A 178 4.56 23.88 2.86
CA VAL A 178 3.69 24.65 1.96
C VAL A 178 4.12 26.12 2.04
N SER A 179 4.63 26.66 0.94
CA SER A 179 5.09 28.06 0.89
C SER A 179 3.95 29.05 0.70
N ARG A 180 2.98 28.70 -0.15
CA ARG A 180 1.80 29.52 -0.49
C ARG A 180 0.72 28.67 -1.14
N VAL A 181 -0.54 29.06 -0.95
CA VAL A 181 -1.70 28.53 -1.69
C VAL A 181 -2.19 29.62 -2.64
N ASP A 182 -2.14 29.36 -3.94
CA ASP A 182 -2.56 30.28 -5.01
C ASP A 182 -3.40 29.54 -6.07
N VAL A 183 -4.29 30.27 -6.74
CA VAL A 183 -4.98 29.78 -7.94
C VAL A 183 -4.09 30.00 -9.16
N ASN A 184 -3.55 28.93 -9.72
CA ASN A 184 -2.76 28.95 -10.95
C ASN A 184 -3.49 28.16 -12.05
N THR A 185 -3.42 28.65 -13.30
CA THR A 185 -3.88 27.89 -14.47
C THR A 185 -2.90 26.76 -14.74
N TYR A 186 -3.36 25.52 -14.67
CA TYR A 186 -2.57 24.39 -15.14
C TYR A 186 -2.61 24.34 -16.67
N ALA A 187 -1.46 24.22 -17.32
CA ALA A 187 -1.34 24.04 -18.75
C ALA A 187 -0.63 22.72 -19.03
N HIS A 188 -1.29 21.81 -19.74
CA HIS A 188 -0.71 20.55 -20.20
C HIS A 188 0.44 20.85 -21.18
N SER A 189 1.68 20.66 -20.72
CA SER A 189 2.87 21.22 -21.37
C SER A 189 3.27 20.43 -22.64
N ASN A 190 2.65 20.76 -23.77
CA ASN A 190 3.19 20.44 -25.10
C ASN A 190 2.96 21.56 -26.13
N THR A 191 2.93 22.81 -25.66
CA THR A 191 2.85 24.01 -26.52
C THR A 191 3.75 25.11 -25.97
N ALA A 192 4.80 25.40 -26.73
CA ALA A 192 5.62 26.61 -26.70
C ALA A 192 5.81 27.07 -28.15
#